data_AF-A0A6H1KUW3-F1
#
_entry.id   AF-A0A6H1KUW3-F1
#
_cell.length_a   1.000
_cell.length_b   1.000
_cell.length_c   1.000
_cell.angle_alpha   90.00
_cell.angle_beta   90.00
_cell.angle_gamma   90.00
#
_symmetry.space_group_name_H-M   'P 1'
#
loop_
_entity.id
_entity.type
_entity.pdbx_description
1 polymer ?
#
loop_
_entity_poly.entity_id
_entity_poly.type
_entity_poly.pdbx_seq_one_letter_code
_entity_poly.pdbx_strand_id
1 'polypeptide(L)'
;MAISEKPRQKPQQKSRQKPQQKSRQTPQKKQKSQPPPPRDDSAVRAWLLVREAFTAGTWRRVAYALLAFPVGVLCVPLALLGAPTGRWQRGLVRRFLGRELSGSARGLAHATAAVPLNLLVLAVTVYGWSLVPMNLGWPLRAAGSDYSDAWGGPTFAGAWTFHAIVGGFGFLLLMPWLGRALAAVQLRLAAALLS
;
A
#
# COMPACT_ATOMS: atom_id res chain seq x y z
N MET A 1 -7.58 21.19 72.90
CA MET A 1 -8.67 20.18 72.94
C MET A 1 -8.16 18.90 72.29
N ALA A 2 -7.83 17.92 73.12
CA ALA A 2 -7.33 16.61 72.71
C ALA A 2 -8.53 15.67 72.51
N ILE A 3 -8.63 15.02 71.35
CA ILE A 3 -9.67 14.02 71.07
C ILE A 3 -9.06 12.63 71.24
N SER A 4 -9.69 11.90 72.16
CA SER A 4 -9.34 10.59 72.69
C SER A 4 -10.05 9.46 71.91
N GLU A 5 -9.28 8.40 71.65
CA GLU A 5 -9.61 6.97 71.48
C GLU A 5 -10.85 6.47 70.70
N LYS A 6 -10.62 5.50 69.80
CA LYS A 6 -11.04 4.10 70.06
C LYS A 6 -10.43 3.08 69.05
N PRO A 7 -9.95 1.91 69.51
CA PRO A 7 -9.44 0.86 68.63
C PRO A 7 -10.55 -0.02 68.04
N ARG A 8 -10.48 -0.34 66.75
CA ARG A 8 -11.36 -1.28 66.06
C ARG A 8 -10.93 -2.73 66.31
N GLN A 9 -11.86 -3.52 66.84
CA GLN A 9 -11.78 -4.98 66.97
C GLN A 9 -11.78 -5.66 65.59
N LYS A 10 -10.88 -6.65 65.39
CA LYS A 10 -10.89 -7.56 64.23
C LYS A 10 -11.78 -8.78 64.52
N PRO A 11 -12.70 -9.16 63.62
CA PRO A 11 -13.39 -10.44 63.73
C PRO A 11 -12.54 -11.61 63.22
N GLN A 12 -12.67 -12.72 63.94
CA GLN A 12 -11.99 -14.00 63.78
C GLN A 12 -12.27 -14.75 62.47
N GLN A 13 -11.22 -15.42 62.00
CA GLN A 13 -11.20 -16.50 61.01
C GLN A 13 -12.22 -17.61 61.32
N LYS A 14 -13.02 -18.00 60.31
CA LYS A 14 -13.64 -19.33 60.23
C LYS A 14 -12.96 -20.12 59.11
N SER A 15 -12.15 -21.10 59.52
CA SER A 15 -11.55 -22.12 58.65
C SER A 15 -12.66 -23.00 58.06
N ARG A 16 -12.86 -22.92 56.74
CA ARG A 16 -13.72 -23.84 55.98
C ARG A 16 -12.83 -24.91 55.34
N GLN A 17 -12.77 -26.08 55.96
CA GLN A 17 -12.23 -27.29 55.34
C GLN A 17 -13.07 -27.65 54.11
N LYS A 18 -12.43 -27.71 52.93
CA LYS A 18 -13.03 -28.24 51.71
C LYS A 18 -12.80 -29.75 51.64
N PRO A 19 -13.82 -30.55 51.29
CA PRO A 19 -13.70 -31.99 51.15
C PRO A 19 -12.82 -32.36 49.94
N GLN A 20 -11.88 -33.28 50.17
CA GLN A 20 -11.05 -33.91 49.14
C GLN A 20 -11.94 -34.70 48.16
N GLN A 21 -12.09 -34.13 46.97
CA GLN A 21 -12.79 -34.76 45.86
C GLN A 21 -11.82 -35.75 45.18
N LYS A 22 -11.97 -37.05 45.49
CA LYS A 22 -11.26 -38.15 44.81
C LYS A 22 -11.52 -38.06 43.30
N SER A 23 -10.50 -37.68 42.54
CA SER A 23 -10.54 -37.62 41.08
C SER A 23 -10.68 -39.02 40.51
N ARG A 24 -11.88 -39.37 40.02
CA ARG A 24 -12.09 -40.48 39.08
C ARG A 24 -11.37 -40.09 37.79
N GLN A 25 -10.19 -40.67 37.56
CA GLN A 25 -9.50 -40.54 36.28
C GLN A 25 -10.23 -41.41 35.25
N THR A 26 -11.03 -40.77 34.40
CA THR A 26 -11.56 -41.38 33.18
C THR A 26 -10.39 -41.67 32.24
N PRO A 27 -10.31 -42.85 31.59
CA PRO A 27 -9.26 -43.13 30.63
C PRO A 27 -9.38 -42.11 29.49
N GLN A 28 -8.40 -41.20 29.38
CA GLN A 28 -8.27 -40.34 28.21
C GLN A 28 -8.01 -41.23 27.00
N LYS A 29 -9.06 -41.45 26.20
CA LYS A 29 -8.92 -41.90 24.81
C LYS A 29 -7.90 -40.97 24.17
N LYS A 30 -6.73 -41.52 23.83
CA LYS A 30 -5.66 -40.85 23.08
C LYS A 30 -6.27 -40.33 21.78
N GLN A 31 -6.78 -39.11 21.81
CA GLN A 31 -7.32 -38.43 20.65
C GLN A 31 -6.10 -38.13 19.79
N LYS A 32 -5.87 -38.98 18.77
CA LYS A 32 -4.86 -38.73 17.74
C LYS A 32 -5.10 -37.31 17.26
N SER A 33 -4.21 -36.40 17.64
CA SER A 33 -4.21 -35.02 17.19
C SER A 33 -4.22 -35.04 15.67
N GLN A 34 -5.37 -34.69 15.08
CA GLN A 34 -5.44 -34.51 13.64
C GLN A 34 -4.45 -33.40 13.29
N PRO A 35 -3.61 -33.60 12.24
CA PRO A 35 -2.76 -32.53 11.77
C PRO A 35 -3.63 -31.33 11.40
N PRO A 36 -3.17 -30.09 11.67
CA PRO A 36 -3.93 -28.91 11.31
C PRO A 36 -4.25 -28.94 9.81
N PRO A 37 -5.44 -28.47 9.40
CA PRO A 37 -5.80 -28.42 7.99
C PRO A 37 -4.72 -27.65 7.21
N PRO A 38 -4.36 -28.11 6.00
CA PRO A 38 -3.33 -27.47 5.19
C PRO A 38 -3.71 -26.01 4.96
N ARG A 39 -2.78 -25.10 5.28
CA ARG A 39 -2.95 -23.67 5.05
C ARG A 39 -3.09 -23.45 3.55
N ASP A 40 -4.18 -22.83 3.14
CA ASP A 40 -4.40 -22.50 1.73
C ASP A 40 -3.51 -21.31 1.33
N ASP A 41 -2.27 -21.62 0.98
CA ASP A 41 -1.26 -20.65 0.55
C ASP A 41 -1.71 -19.86 -0.69
N SER A 42 -2.64 -20.40 -1.49
CA SER A 42 -3.14 -19.75 -2.70
C SER A 42 -4.07 -18.58 -2.37
N ALA A 43 -5.01 -18.78 -1.43
CA ALA A 43 -5.90 -17.73 -0.95
C ALA A 43 -5.12 -16.60 -0.26
N VAL A 44 -4.07 -16.94 0.50
CA VAL A 44 -3.19 -15.95 1.13
C VAL A 44 -2.46 -15.11 0.08
N ARG A 45 -1.92 -15.74 -0.97
CA ARG A 45 -1.25 -15.01 -2.07
C ARG A 45 -2.22 -14.12 -2.84
N ALA A 46 -3.39 -14.63 -3.21
CA ALA A 46 -4.42 -13.86 -3.89
C ALA A 46 -4.84 -12.63 -3.07
N TRP A 47 -5.05 -12.81 -1.77
CA TRP A 47 -5.38 -11.72 -0.87
C TRP A 47 -4.26 -10.66 -0.79
N LEU A 48 -3.00 -11.09 -0.76
CA LEU A 48 -1.86 -10.16 -0.77
C LEU A 48 -1.79 -9.34 -2.06
N LEU A 49 -2.11 -9.94 -3.21
CA LEU A 49 -2.19 -9.23 -4.50
C LEU A 49 -3.26 -8.13 -4.46
N VAL A 50 -4.45 -8.45 -3.95
CA VAL A 50 -5.56 -7.49 -3.87
C VAL A 50 -5.23 -6.36 -2.89
N ARG A 51 -4.68 -6.68 -1.72
CA ARG A 51 -4.39 -5.67 -0.70
C ARG A 51 -3.31 -4.70 -1.13
N GLU A 52 -2.39 -5.10 -2.00
CA GLU A 52 -1.27 -4.27 -2.43
C GLU A 52 -1.72 -2.90 -2.99
N ALA A 53 -2.82 -2.87 -3.75
CA ALA A 53 -3.40 -1.64 -4.29
C ALA A 53 -3.82 -0.63 -3.21
N PHE A 54 -4.11 -1.11 -2.01
CA PHE A 54 -4.61 -0.31 -0.89
C PHE A 54 -3.54 -0.07 0.18
N THR A 55 -2.27 -0.35 -0.09
CA THR A 55 -1.19 -0.10 0.87
C THR A 55 -0.69 1.34 0.80
N ALA A 56 -0.27 1.88 1.95
CA ALA A 56 0.41 3.18 2.02
C ALA A 56 1.67 3.23 1.13
N GLY A 57 2.37 2.10 0.97
CA GLY A 57 3.53 1.98 0.10
C GLY A 57 3.20 2.27 -1.36
N THR A 58 2.10 1.73 -1.88
CA THR A 58 1.62 1.99 -3.24
C THR A 58 1.29 3.46 -3.44
N TRP A 59 0.51 4.06 -2.54
CA TRP A 59 0.13 5.47 -2.65
C TRP A 59 1.30 6.43 -2.52
N ARG A 60 2.33 6.09 -1.73
CA ARG A 60 3.58 6.86 -1.70
C ARG A 60 4.32 6.82 -3.03
N ARG A 61 4.34 5.67 -3.74
CA ARG A 61 4.94 5.59 -5.09
C ARG A 61 4.14 6.39 -6.12
N VAL A 62 2.81 6.37 -6.03
CA VAL A 62 1.96 7.21 -6.89
C VAL A 62 2.26 8.68 -6.63
N ALA A 63 2.29 9.12 -5.37
CA ALA A 63 2.67 10.48 -5.02
C ALA A 63 4.07 10.86 -5.51
N TYR A 64 5.04 9.95 -5.41
CA TYR A 64 6.37 10.15 -6.01
C TYR A 64 6.29 10.34 -7.52
N ALA A 65 5.58 9.46 -8.24
CA ALA A 65 5.42 9.53 -9.69
C ALA A 65 4.80 10.85 -10.14
N LEU A 66 3.80 11.35 -9.41
CA LEU A 66 3.15 12.64 -9.69
C LEU A 66 4.07 13.84 -9.43
N LEU A 67 4.90 13.78 -8.38
CA LEU A 67 5.73 14.91 -7.94
C LEU A 67 7.13 14.94 -8.58
N ALA A 68 7.67 13.80 -8.99
CA ALA A 68 9.05 13.69 -9.47
C ALA A 68 9.28 14.51 -10.75
N PHE A 69 8.30 14.60 -11.65
CA PHE A 69 8.39 15.41 -12.86
C PHE A 69 8.40 16.92 -12.55
N PRO A 70 7.38 17.52 -11.90
CA PRO A 70 7.40 18.96 -11.63
C PRO A 70 8.60 19.38 -10.77
N VAL A 71 9.00 18.56 -9.79
CA VAL A 71 10.23 18.81 -9.00
C VAL A 71 11.47 18.75 -9.89
N GLY A 72 11.57 17.77 -10.79
CA GLY A 72 12.68 17.64 -11.73
C GLY A 72 12.82 18.86 -12.64
N VAL A 73 11.70 19.31 -13.23
CA VAL A 73 11.64 20.51 -14.09
C VAL A 73 12.10 21.75 -13.32
N LEU A 74 11.66 21.95 -12.09
CA LEU A 74 12.10 23.08 -11.25
C LEU A 74 13.57 22.96 -10.83
N CYS A 75 14.08 21.75 -10.62
CA CYS A 75 15.46 21.52 -10.20
C CYS A 75 16.48 21.86 -11.30
N VAL A 76 16.12 21.80 -12.59
CA VAL A 76 17.06 22.14 -13.67
C VAL A 76 17.51 23.61 -13.60
N PRO A 77 16.62 24.63 -13.69
CA PRO A 77 17.03 26.02 -13.60
C PRO A 77 17.58 26.37 -12.21
N LEU A 78 17.02 25.83 -11.13
CA LEU A 78 17.50 26.12 -9.78
C LEU A 78 18.91 25.58 -9.54
N ALA A 79 19.26 24.42 -10.11
CA ALA A 79 20.62 23.89 -10.02
C ALA A 79 21.62 24.76 -10.80
N LEU A 80 21.22 25.31 -11.95
CA LEU A 80 22.04 26.27 -12.69
C LEU A 80 22.28 27.57 -11.90
N LEU A 81 21.34 27.95 -11.03
CA LEU A 81 21.48 29.07 -10.09
C LEU A 81 22.22 28.70 -8.79
N GLY A 82 22.79 27.49 -8.69
CA GLY A 82 23.56 27.05 -7.51
C GLY A 82 22.71 26.57 -6.33
N ALA A 83 21.40 26.39 -6.50
CA ALA A 83 20.54 25.87 -5.43
C ALA A 83 20.89 24.40 -5.10
N PRO A 84 20.68 23.94 -3.85
CA PRO A 84 21.05 22.60 -3.40
C PRO A 84 20.04 21.53 -3.83
N THR A 85 19.70 21.47 -5.12
CA THR A 85 18.63 20.63 -5.70
C THR A 85 18.82 19.14 -5.44
N GLY A 86 20.07 18.65 -5.39
CA GLY A 86 20.38 17.27 -5.02
C GLY A 86 19.87 16.90 -3.62
N ARG A 87 19.87 17.84 -2.66
CA ARG A 87 19.29 17.61 -1.31
C ARG A 87 17.77 17.45 -1.38
N TRP A 88 17.09 18.28 -2.18
CA TRP A 88 15.63 18.21 -2.33
C TRP A 88 15.20 16.93 -3.04
N GLN A 89 15.90 16.54 -4.11
CA GLN A 89 15.65 15.30 -4.84
C GLN A 89 15.85 14.06 -3.95
N ARG A 90 16.92 14.01 -3.14
CA ARG A 90 17.10 12.95 -2.13
C ARG A 90 16.00 12.97 -1.06
N GLY A 91 15.56 14.15 -0.63
CA GLY A 91 14.43 14.31 0.28
C GLY A 91 13.14 13.68 -0.25
N LEU A 92 12.87 13.84 -1.56
CA LEU A 92 11.72 13.24 -2.24
C LEU A 92 11.83 11.69 -2.24
N VAL A 93 12.99 11.16 -2.62
CA VAL A 93 13.26 9.71 -2.61
C VAL A 93 13.10 9.13 -1.20
N ARG A 94 13.67 9.77 -0.18
CA ARG A 94 13.52 9.34 1.21
C ARG A 94 12.06 9.37 1.66
N ARG A 95 11.36 10.48 1.39
CA ARG A 95 9.97 10.69 1.85
C ARG A 95 9.00 9.72 1.21
N PHE A 96 9.15 9.38 -0.06
CA PHE A 96 8.15 8.56 -0.77
C PHE A 96 8.61 7.13 -1.06
N LEU A 97 9.90 6.92 -1.34
CA LEU A 97 10.43 5.58 -1.64
C LEU A 97 11.14 4.94 -0.44
N GLY A 98 11.37 5.68 0.64
CA GLY A 98 11.97 5.16 1.88
C GLY A 98 13.44 4.81 1.76
N ARG A 99 14.14 5.32 0.74
CA ARG A 99 15.57 5.07 0.55
C ARG A 99 16.39 6.31 0.91
N GLU A 100 17.41 6.09 1.73
CA GLU A 100 18.44 7.08 2.00
C GLU A 100 19.58 6.89 1.01
N LEU A 101 20.03 7.99 0.41
CA LEU A 101 21.13 8.03 -0.55
C LEU A 101 22.24 8.88 0.08
N SER A 102 23.50 8.44 -0.06
CA SER A 102 24.66 9.25 0.29
C SER A 102 24.65 10.56 -0.51
N GLY A 103 25.31 11.61 -0.03
CA GLY A 103 25.24 12.91 -0.68
C GLY A 103 26.24 13.05 -1.83
N SER A 104 25.74 13.36 -3.03
CA SER A 104 26.57 13.81 -4.17
C SER A 104 26.21 15.22 -4.65
N ALA A 105 27.18 15.87 -5.30
CA ALA A 105 27.05 17.19 -5.96
C ALA A 105 26.40 17.12 -7.36
N ARG A 106 26.10 15.92 -7.88
CA ARG A 106 25.56 15.70 -9.24
C ARG A 106 24.04 15.93 -9.35
N GLY A 107 23.50 16.91 -8.61
CA GLY A 107 22.06 17.23 -8.61
C GLY A 107 21.53 17.69 -9.96
N LEU A 108 22.30 18.51 -10.70
CA LEU A 108 21.94 18.93 -12.05
C LEU A 108 21.89 17.75 -13.03
N ALA A 109 22.89 16.86 -12.99
CA ALA A 109 22.94 15.68 -13.85
C ALA A 109 21.75 14.73 -13.59
N HIS A 110 21.38 14.55 -12.32
CA HIS A 110 20.16 13.81 -11.99
C HIS A 110 18.91 14.53 -12.51
N ALA A 111 18.79 15.85 -12.30
CA ALA A 111 17.62 16.61 -12.76
C ALA A 111 17.42 16.47 -14.28
N THR A 112 18.47 16.65 -15.08
CA THR A 112 18.38 16.56 -16.55
C THR A 112 18.07 15.16 -17.02
N ALA A 113 18.73 14.13 -16.48
CA ALA A 113 18.49 12.73 -16.86
C ALA A 113 17.13 12.21 -16.38
N ALA A 114 16.64 12.68 -15.23
CA ALA A 114 15.40 12.19 -14.64
C ALA A 114 14.14 12.83 -15.24
N VAL A 115 14.22 14.02 -15.83
CA VAL A 115 13.05 14.70 -16.44
C VAL A 115 12.33 13.83 -17.49
N PRO A 116 12.97 13.28 -18.54
CA PRO A 116 12.27 12.47 -19.54
C PRO A 116 11.70 11.18 -18.94
N LEU A 117 12.44 10.53 -18.03
CA LEU A 117 11.95 9.36 -17.31
C LEU A 117 10.73 9.69 -16.46
N ASN A 118 10.78 10.78 -15.70
CA ASN A 118 9.69 11.20 -14.82
C ASN A 118 8.47 11.65 -15.60
N LEU A 119 8.64 12.23 -16.80
CA LEU A 119 7.53 12.53 -17.70
C LEU A 119 6.82 11.27 -18.17
N LEU A 120 7.59 10.25 -18.60
CA LEU A 120 7.03 8.96 -18.99
C LEU A 120 6.30 8.29 -17.81
N VAL A 121 6.92 8.29 -16.63
CA VAL A 121 6.32 7.71 -15.42
C VAL A 121 5.04 8.47 -15.04
N LEU A 122 5.04 9.80 -15.12
CA LEU A 122 3.86 10.63 -14.88
C LEU A 122 2.73 10.26 -15.85
N ALA A 123 3.03 10.20 -17.15
CA ALA A 123 2.05 9.88 -18.18
C ALA A 123 1.44 8.49 -17.96
N VAL A 124 2.27 7.47 -17.74
CA VAL A 124 1.82 6.10 -17.45
C VAL A 124 1.00 6.04 -16.17
N THR A 125 1.42 6.76 -15.12
CA THR A 125 0.70 6.79 -13.84
C THR A 125 -0.67 7.44 -13.99
N VAL A 126 -0.74 8.65 -14.58
CA VAL A 126 -1.99 9.39 -14.75
C VAL A 126 -2.94 8.64 -15.67
N TYR A 127 -2.45 8.19 -16.83
CA TYR A 127 -3.28 7.47 -17.81
C TYR A 127 -3.73 6.11 -17.26
N GLY A 128 -2.82 5.33 -16.67
CA GLY A 128 -3.16 4.02 -16.12
C GLY A 128 -4.15 4.08 -14.97
N TRP A 129 -4.03 5.06 -14.06
CA TRP A 129 -4.99 5.25 -12.98
C TRP A 129 -6.32 5.86 -13.45
N SER A 130 -6.34 6.67 -14.51
CA SER A 130 -7.60 7.23 -15.03
C SER A 130 -8.46 6.17 -15.72
N LEU A 131 -7.86 5.09 -16.24
CA LEU A 131 -8.58 3.95 -16.81
C LEU A 131 -9.49 3.26 -15.78
N VAL A 132 -9.14 3.28 -14.49
CA VAL A 132 -9.95 2.66 -13.44
C VAL A 132 -11.34 3.32 -13.33
N PRO A 133 -11.48 4.62 -12.98
CA PRO A 133 -12.78 5.28 -12.92
C PRO A 133 -13.43 5.37 -14.30
N MET A 134 -12.66 5.50 -15.38
CA MET A 134 -13.22 5.56 -16.75
C MET A 134 -13.94 4.26 -17.14
N ASN A 135 -13.42 3.10 -16.73
CA ASN A 135 -14.03 1.81 -17.03
C ASN A 135 -15.13 1.43 -16.03
N LEU A 136 -14.96 1.74 -14.73
CA LEU A 136 -16.04 1.54 -13.75
C LEU A 136 -17.25 2.43 -14.05
N GLY A 137 -16.99 3.67 -14.47
CA GLY A 137 -17.99 4.64 -14.92
C GLY A 137 -18.38 4.49 -16.39
N TRP A 138 -18.03 3.39 -17.07
CA TRP A 138 -18.43 3.16 -18.47
C TRP A 138 -19.93 3.38 -18.74
N PRO A 139 -20.88 3.00 -17.85
CA PRO A 139 -22.31 3.28 -18.03
C PRO A 139 -22.64 4.75 -18.27
N LEU A 140 -21.90 5.66 -17.62
CA LEU A 140 -22.10 7.11 -17.78
C LEU A 140 -21.58 7.62 -19.12
N ARG A 141 -20.55 6.97 -19.67
CA ARG A 141 -19.98 7.32 -20.99
C ARG A 141 -20.79 6.73 -22.15
N ALA A 142 -21.40 5.58 -21.93
CA ALA A 142 -22.27 4.90 -22.90
C ALA A 142 -23.72 5.44 -22.88
N ALA A 143 -24.04 6.36 -21.97
CA ALA A 143 -25.38 6.92 -21.85
C ALA A 143 -25.76 7.70 -23.11
N GLY A 144 -26.80 7.24 -23.80
CA GLY A 144 -27.29 7.88 -25.03
C GLY A 144 -26.51 7.52 -26.30
N SER A 145 -25.56 6.59 -26.25
CA SER A 145 -24.86 6.05 -27.42
C SER A 145 -25.28 4.62 -27.72
N ASP A 146 -25.21 4.22 -28.99
CA ASP A 146 -25.28 2.80 -29.37
C ASP A 146 -24.02 2.07 -28.84
N TYR A 147 -24.24 1.02 -28.06
CA TYR A 147 -23.20 0.20 -27.44
C TYR A 147 -23.20 -1.24 -27.98
N SER A 148 -23.94 -1.51 -29.05
CA SER A 148 -24.02 -2.85 -29.65
C SER A 148 -22.66 -3.37 -30.14
N ASP A 149 -21.76 -2.47 -30.57
CA ASP A 149 -20.38 -2.76 -30.97
C ASP A 149 -19.37 -2.71 -29.82
N ALA A 150 -19.82 -2.53 -28.57
CA ALA A 150 -18.94 -2.48 -27.42
C ALA A 150 -18.34 -3.87 -27.11
N TRP A 151 -17.14 -3.85 -26.54
CA TRP A 151 -16.49 -5.05 -26.05
C TRP A 151 -17.28 -5.60 -24.86
N GLY A 152 -17.59 -6.90 -24.86
CA GLY A 152 -18.50 -7.52 -23.89
C GLY A 152 -19.86 -7.92 -24.47
N GLY A 153 -20.07 -7.68 -25.76
CA GLY A 153 -21.22 -8.16 -26.53
C GLY A 153 -22.36 -7.15 -26.60
N PRO A 154 -23.47 -7.50 -27.29
CA PRO A 154 -24.52 -6.55 -27.67
C PRO A 154 -25.41 -6.10 -26.50
N THR A 155 -25.20 -6.69 -25.31
CA THR A 155 -26.01 -6.36 -24.13
C THR A 155 -25.27 -5.34 -23.28
N PHE A 156 -26.02 -4.38 -22.73
CA PHE A 156 -25.45 -3.38 -21.83
C PHE A 156 -24.73 -4.01 -20.63
N ALA A 157 -25.32 -5.05 -20.05
CA ALA A 157 -24.75 -5.78 -18.92
C ALA A 157 -23.43 -6.47 -19.28
N GLY A 158 -23.36 -7.10 -20.45
CA GLY A 158 -22.13 -7.73 -20.96
C GLY A 158 -21.02 -6.71 -21.20
N ALA A 159 -21.34 -5.62 -21.89
CA ALA A 159 -20.41 -4.52 -22.13
C ALA A 159 -19.87 -3.91 -20.83
N TRP A 160 -20.76 -3.55 -19.91
CA TRP A 160 -20.36 -3.02 -18.61
C TRP A 160 -19.49 -4.02 -17.82
N THR A 161 -19.87 -5.29 -17.78
CA THR A 161 -19.12 -6.33 -17.06
C THR A 161 -17.70 -6.46 -17.60
N PHE A 162 -17.53 -6.48 -18.93
CA PHE A 162 -16.22 -6.51 -19.57
C PHE A 162 -15.37 -5.31 -19.16
N HIS A 163 -15.91 -4.10 -19.28
CA HIS A 163 -15.19 -2.89 -18.92
C HIS A 163 -14.87 -2.82 -17.43
N ALA A 164 -15.82 -3.16 -16.55
CA ALA A 164 -15.60 -3.15 -15.11
C ALA A 164 -14.51 -4.15 -14.68
N ILE A 165 -14.54 -5.38 -15.20
CA ILE A 165 -13.58 -6.43 -14.83
C ILE A 165 -12.21 -6.19 -15.47
N VAL A 166 -12.15 -6.09 -16.80
CA VAL A 166 -10.87 -6.00 -17.53
C VAL A 166 -10.26 -4.61 -17.39
N GLY A 167 -11.08 -3.57 -17.58
CA GLY A 167 -10.62 -2.19 -17.53
C GLY A 167 -10.55 -1.63 -16.11
N GLY A 168 -11.60 -1.80 -15.30
CA GLY A 168 -11.66 -1.26 -13.95
C GLY A 168 -10.76 -2.01 -12.97
N PHE A 169 -11.15 -3.24 -12.63
CA PHE A 169 -10.42 -4.07 -11.68
C PHE A 169 -9.06 -4.53 -12.20
N GLY A 170 -8.95 -4.84 -13.50
CA GLY A 170 -7.69 -5.21 -14.12
C GLY A 170 -6.62 -4.15 -13.94
N PHE A 171 -6.91 -2.88 -14.27
CA PHE A 171 -5.97 -1.78 -14.05
C PHE A 171 -5.76 -1.45 -12.57
N LEU A 172 -6.80 -1.51 -11.74
CA LEU A 172 -6.68 -1.31 -10.29
C LEU A 172 -5.66 -2.26 -9.66
N LEU A 173 -5.65 -3.52 -10.10
CA LEU A 173 -4.71 -4.54 -9.62
C LEU A 173 -3.35 -4.47 -10.30
N LEU A 174 -3.27 -4.06 -11.58
CA LEU A 174 -2.03 -3.96 -12.34
C LEU A 174 -1.16 -2.76 -11.94
N MET A 175 -1.77 -1.59 -11.78
CA MET A 175 -1.07 -0.32 -11.56
C MET A 175 -0.11 -0.30 -10.36
N PRO A 176 -0.41 -0.92 -9.21
CA PRO A 176 0.53 -1.02 -8.09
C PRO A 176 1.85 -1.73 -8.45
N TRP A 177 1.80 -2.78 -9.27
CA TRP A 177 2.99 -3.52 -9.70
C TRP A 177 3.81 -2.73 -10.71
N LEU A 178 3.12 -2.10 -11.68
CA LEU A 178 3.75 -1.22 -12.64
C LEU A 178 4.42 -0.03 -11.95
N GLY A 179 3.73 0.61 -11.01
CA GLY A 179 4.27 1.69 -10.19
C GLY A 179 5.48 1.26 -9.35
N ARG A 180 5.51 0.01 -8.86
CA ARG A 180 6.69 -0.54 -8.18
C ARG A 180 7.88 -0.69 -9.13
N ALA A 181 7.67 -1.23 -10.33
CA ALA A 181 8.72 -1.38 -11.33
C ALA A 181 9.29 -0.03 -11.76
N LEU A 182 8.42 0.94 -12.08
CA LEU A 182 8.81 2.30 -12.46
C LEU A 182 9.57 3.00 -11.32
N ALA A 183 9.09 2.91 -10.08
CA ALA A 183 9.78 3.47 -8.92
C ALA A 183 11.16 2.83 -8.71
N ALA A 184 11.34 1.54 -9.02
CA ALA A 184 12.65 0.89 -8.94
C ALA A 184 13.62 1.43 -10.00
N VAL A 185 13.14 1.70 -11.22
CA VAL A 185 13.95 2.35 -12.27
C VAL A 185 14.34 3.77 -11.87
N GLN A 186 13.39 4.56 -11.39
CA GLN A 186 13.65 5.91 -10.87
C GLN A 186 14.66 5.89 -9.72
N LEU A 187 14.56 4.91 -8.82
CA LEU A 187 15.50 4.75 -7.70
C LEU A 187 16.90 4.35 -8.18
N ARG A 188 17.03 3.51 -9.19
CA ARG A 188 18.35 3.16 -9.77
C ARG A 188 19.03 4.38 -10.37
N LEU A 189 18.28 5.20 -11.11
CA LEU A 189 18.80 6.46 -11.65
C LEU A 189 19.22 7.43 -10.53
N ALA A 190 18.37 7.58 -9.51
CA ALA A 190 18.67 8.39 -8.34
C ALA A 190 19.92 7.86 -7.60
N ALA A 191 20.05 6.55 -7.41
CA ALA A 191 21.21 5.96 -6.77
C ALA A 191 22.49 6.20 -7.58
N ALA A 192 22.44 6.14 -8.91
CA ALA A 192 23.60 6.35 -9.76
C ALA A 192 24.09 7.81 -9.79
N LEU A 193 23.18 8.79 -9.62
CA LEU A 193 23.49 10.20 -9.81
C LEU A 193 23.41 11.05 -8.54
N LEU A 194 22.79 10.57 -7.47
CA LEU A 194 22.64 11.33 -6.23
C LEU A 194 23.42 10.74 -5.05
N SER A 195 23.93 9.51 -5.16
CA SER A 195 24.75 8.83 -4.14
C SER A 195 26.22 9.26 -4.18
#